data_AF-A0A401LEG9-F1
#
_entry.id   AF-A0A401LEG9-F1
#
_cell.length_a   1.000
_cell.length_b   1.000
_cell.length_c   1.000
_cell.angle_alpha   90.00
_cell.angle_beta   90.00
_cell.angle_gamma   90.00
#
_symmetry.space_group_name_H-M   'P 1'
#
loop_
_entity.id
_entity.type
_entity.pdbx_description
1 polymer ?
#
loop_
_entity_poly.entity_id
_entity_poly.type
_entity_poly.pdbx_seq_one_letter_code
_entity_poly.pdbx_strand_id
1 'polypeptide(L)'
;MICLQSGGAIEGKIVELIGEYGALQMEQLQRYFSIEDTQMEKIIRKLVKKGRLVSDKENGYIKAFEQKTYDEGLAQCFWVVLDLKEAIEFHAVGRYPLLIAVYADGEAYEIYSCKKGDEMFLCHVIERLQEKVQGKVLIVLEDTEQIGKLQGINCIFCTVSREGEVRYYESSAVSTEAEPPA
;
A
#
# COMPACT_ATOMS: atom_id res chain seq x y z
N MET A 1 0.02 3.36 -19.80
CA MET A 1 -1.13 2.98 -20.66
C MET A 1 -1.19 1.46 -20.80
N ILE A 2 -1.88 0.76 -19.90
CA ILE A 2 -1.98 -0.71 -19.96
C ILE A 2 -3.28 -1.09 -20.68
N CYS A 3 -3.12 -1.59 -21.91
CA CYS A 3 -4.21 -2.10 -22.75
C CYS A 3 -4.99 -3.21 -22.01
N LEU A 4 -6.25 -2.94 -21.69
CA LEU A 4 -7.23 -3.93 -21.24
C LEU A 4 -7.90 -4.54 -22.47
N GLN A 5 -7.56 -5.76 -22.87
CA GLN A 5 -8.52 -6.68 -23.52
C GLN A 5 -8.23 -8.15 -23.21
N SER A 6 -9.31 -8.90 -22.99
CA SER A 6 -9.47 -10.32 -22.65
C SER A 6 -9.61 -10.64 -21.15
N GLY A 7 -10.74 -11.21 -20.75
CA GLY A 7 -11.06 -11.57 -19.36
C GLY A 7 -10.09 -12.57 -18.71
N GLY A 8 -9.25 -13.26 -19.50
CA GLY A 8 -8.14 -14.07 -18.99
C GLY A 8 -6.93 -13.23 -18.53
N ALA A 9 -6.68 -12.08 -19.18
CA ALA A 9 -5.58 -11.19 -18.81
C ALA A 9 -5.81 -10.51 -17.46
N ILE A 10 -7.06 -10.14 -17.13
CA ILE A 10 -7.38 -9.51 -15.84
C ILE A 10 -7.32 -10.52 -14.68
N GLU A 11 -7.82 -11.74 -14.88
CA GLU A 11 -7.70 -12.84 -13.92
C GLU A 11 -6.22 -13.12 -13.57
N GLY A 12 -5.34 -13.13 -14.58
CA GLY A 12 -3.90 -13.28 -14.40
C GLY A 12 -3.31 -12.16 -13.55
N LYS A 13 -3.58 -10.90 -13.90
CA LYS A 13 -3.08 -9.72 -13.17
C LYS A 13 -3.55 -9.67 -11.72
N ILE A 14 -4.78 -10.08 -11.43
CA ILE A 14 -5.29 -10.16 -10.05
C ILE A 14 -4.49 -11.21 -9.26
N VAL A 15 -4.23 -12.38 -9.85
CA VAL A 15 -3.42 -13.43 -9.20
C VAL A 15 -1.98 -12.98 -9.00
N GLU A 16 -1.39 -12.27 -9.95
CA GLU A 16 -0.04 -11.71 -9.84
C GLU A 16 0.04 -10.68 -8.70
N LEU A 17 -0.87 -9.71 -8.67
CA LEU A 17 -0.91 -8.69 -7.61
C LEU A 17 -1.09 -9.31 -6.23
N ILE A 18 -2.05 -10.21 -6.06
CA ILE A 18 -2.28 -10.89 -4.77
C ILE A 18 -1.12 -11.83 -4.45
N GLY A 19 -0.45 -12.42 -5.45
CA GLY A 19 0.74 -13.23 -5.26
C GLY A 19 1.91 -12.42 -4.69
N GLU A 20 2.08 -11.19 -5.19
CA GLU A 20 3.10 -10.25 -4.73
C GLU A 20 2.81 -9.73 -3.32
N TYR A 21 1.59 -9.22 -3.08
CA TYR A 21 1.19 -8.64 -1.79
C TYR A 21 0.74 -9.67 -0.75
N GLY A 22 0.52 -10.91 -1.18
CA GLY A 22 0.09 -12.02 -0.35
C GLY A 22 -1.40 -12.05 -0.03
N ALA A 23 -1.94 -10.96 0.50
CA ALA A 23 -3.37 -10.82 0.80
C ALA A 23 -3.80 -9.36 0.71
N LEU A 24 -4.94 -9.09 0.09
CA LEU A 24 -5.51 -7.75 -0.06
C LEU A 24 -7.02 -7.77 0.22
N GLN A 25 -7.56 -6.61 0.60
CA GLN A 25 -9.00 -6.44 0.78
C GLN A 25 -9.73 -6.42 -0.56
N MET A 26 -11.00 -6.85 -0.57
CA MET A 26 -11.83 -6.80 -1.79
C MET A 26 -11.87 -5.38 -2.38
N GLU A 27 -12.01 -4.38 -1.52
CA GLU A 27 -12.09 -2.97 -1.92
C GLU A 27 -10.81 -2.47 -2.58
N GLN A 28 -9.66 -2.88 -2.05
CA GLN A 28 -8.36 -2.53 -2.64
C GLN A 28 -8.23 -3.09 -4.06
N LEU A 29 -8.69 -4.33 -4.29
CA LEU A 29 -8.69 -4.93 -5.62
C LEU A 29 -9.64 -4.20 -6.57
N GLN A 30 -10.84 -3.83 -6.10
CA GLN A 30 -11.84 -3.10 -6.89
C GLN A 30 -11.27 -1.76 -7.37
N ARG A 31 -10.70 -0.96 -6.46
CA ARG A 31 -10.09 0.33 -6.78
C ARG A 31 -8.84 0.19 -7.65
N TYR A 32 -7.99 -0.81 -7.38
CA TYR A 32 -6.78 -1.04 -8.16
C TYR A 32 -7.10 -1.39 -9.63
N PHE A 33 -8.08 -2.26 -9.87
CA PHE A 33 -8.44 -2.67 -11.23
C PHE A 33 -9.54 -1.82 -11.86
N SER A 34 -10.13 -0.87 -11.12
CA SER A 34 -11.29 -0.07 -11.52
C SER A 34 -12.45 -0.96 -12.00
N ILE A 35 -12.80 -1.96 -11.19
CA ILE A 35 -13.85 -2.95 -11.49
C ILE A 35 -14.96 -2.87 -10.43
N GLU A 36 -16.20 -2.76 -10.92
CA GLU A 36 -17.42 -2.77 -10.11
C GLU A 36 -17.56 -4.02 -9.22
N ASP A 37 -18.17 -3.84 -8.04
CA ASP A 37 -18.22 -4.83 -6.98
C ASP A 37 -18.72 -6.20 -7.45
N THR A 38 -19.90 -6.21 -8.08
CA THR A 38 -20.53 -7.45 -8.52
C THR A 38 -19.72 -8.20 -9.58
N GLN A 39 -18.91 -7.48 -10.37
CA GLN A 39 -18.02 -8.06 -11.36
C GLN A 39 -16.75 -8.61 -10.69
N MET A 40 -16.13 -7.86 -9.77
CA MET A 40 -14.97 -8.31 -9.03
C MET A 40 -15.31 -9.60 -8.25
N GLU A 41 -16.43 -9.63 -7.55
CA GLU A 41 -16.89 -10.83 -6.83
C GLU A 41 -17.00 -12.06 -7.73
N LYS A 42 -17.53 -11.91 -8.95
CA LYS A 42 -17.64 -13.01 -9.92
C LYS A 42 -16.26 -13.51 -10.34
N ILE A 43 -15.31 -12.61 -10.59
CA ILE A 43 -13.94 -12.95 -10.95
C ILE A 43 -13.25 -13.70 -9.81
N ILE A 44 -13.33 -13.17 -8.58
CA ILE A 44 -12.74 -13.80 -7.40
C ILE A 44 -13.35 -15.18 -7.15
N ARG A 45 -14.68 -15.32 -7.18
CA ARG A 45 -15.35 -16.64 -7.04
C ARG A 45 -14.83 -17.66 -8.06
N LYS A 46 -14.61 -17.23 -9.31
CA LYS A 46 -14.08 -18.08 -10.38
C LYS A 46 -12.62 -18.48 -10.10
N LEU A 47 -11.78 -17.55 -9.66
CA LEU A 47 -10.38 -17.81 -9.31
C LEU A 47 -10.26 -18.76 -8.10
N VAL A 48 -11.10 -18.58 -7.08
CA VAL A 48 -11.19 -19.48 -5.93
C VAL A 48 -11.63 -20.88 -6.35
N LYS A 49 -12.67 -21.01 -7.19
CA LYS A 49 -13.12 -22.31 -7.72
C LYS A 49 -12.02 -23.03 -8.52
N LYS A 50 -11.13 -22.28 -9.18
CA LYS A 50 -9.96 -22.80 -9.89
C LYS A 50 -8.76 -23.11 -8.97
N GLY A 51 -8.86 -22.84 -7.66
CA GLY A 51 -7.77 -23.04 -6.71
C GLY A 51 -6.61 -22.05 -6.90
N ARG A 52 -6.84 -20.91 -7.53
CA ARG A 52 -5.80 -19.89 -7.81
C ARG A 52 -5.66 -18.85 -6.72
N LEU A 53 -6.68 -18.71 -5.87
CA LEU A 53 -6.76 -17.78 -4.74
C LEU A 53 -7.60 -18.41 -3.63
N VAL A 54 -7.50 -17.87 -2.43
CA VAL A 54 -8.34 -18.23 -1.29
C VAL A 54 -9.12 -17.00 -0.82
N SER A 55 -10.41 -17.16 -0.55
CA SER A 55 -11.24 -16.08 0.02
C SER A 55 -11.43 -16.34 1.51
N ASP A 56 -10.98 -15.41 2.34
CA ASP A 56 -11.33 -15.32 3.74
C ASP A 56 -12.57 -14.42 3.88
N LYS A 57 -13.74 -15.06 3.93
CA LYS A 57 -15.02 -14.33 4.00
C LYS A 57 -15.29 -13.71 5.36
N GLU A 58 -14.68 -14.23 6.42
CA GLU A 58 -14.89 -13.75 7.77
C GLU A 58 -14.22 -12.39 7.95
N ASN A 59 -13.00 -12.26 7.43
CA ASN A 59 -12.23 -11.02 7.53
C ASN A 59 -12.29 -10.14 6.26
N GLY A 60 -12.87 -10.63 5.17
CA GLY A 60 -13.06 -9.85 3.93
C GLY A 60 -11.83 -9.76 3.02
N TYR A 61 -10.85 -10.66 3.18
CA TYR A 61 -9.57 -10.63 2.46
C TYR A 61 -9.49 -11.72 1.39
N ILE A 62 -8.77 -11.43 0.31
CA ILE A 62 -8.40 -12.41 -0.71
C ILE A 62 -6.91 -12.70 -0.59
N LYS A 63 -6.58 -13.98 -0.39
CA LYS A 63 -5.23 -14.48 -0.14
C LYS A 63 -4.69 -15.22 -1.36
N ALA A 64 -3.37 -15.19 -1.55
CA ALA A 64 -2.68 -15.95 -2.58
C ALA A 64 -2.82 -17.47 -2.35
N PHE A 65 -2.75 -17.90 -1.09
CA PHE A 65 -2.89 -19.30 -0.66
C PHE A 65 -3.32 -19.37 0.81
N GLU A 66 -3.72 -20.55 1.28
CA GLU A 66 -4.39 -20.73 2.58
C GLU A 66 -3.56 -20.24 3.77
N GLN A 67 -2.28 -20.58 3.80
CA GLN A 67 -1.36 -20.26 4.89
C GLN A 67 -0.87 -18.80 4.88
N LYS A 68 -1.17 -18.03 3.82
CA LYS A 68 -0.72 -16.64 3.75
C LYS A 68 -1.53 -15.80 4.74
N THR A 69 -0.84 -15.11 5.63
CA THR A 69 -1.47 -14.19 6.60
C THR A 69 -1.71 -12.83 5.97
N TYR A 70 -2.77 -12.16 6.42
CA TYR A 70 -2.98 -10.75 6.15
C TYR A 70 -1.96 -9.93 6.96
N ASP A 71 -1.19 -9.09 6.27
CA ASP A 71 -0.27 -8.15 6.88
C ASP A 71 -0.93 -6.77 6.89
N GLU A 72 -1.35 -6.34 8.08
CA GLU A 72 -2.07 -5.08 8.25
C GLU A 72 -1.20 -3.88 7.85
N GLY A 73 0.09 -3.88 8.17
CA GLY A 73 0.97 -2.76 7.80
C GLY A 73 1.13 -2.65 6.29
N LEU A 74 1.35 -3.78 5.62
CA LEU A 74 1.46 -3.83 4.17
C LEU A 74 0.15 -3.41 3.48
N ALA A 75 -0.99 -3.90 4.00
CA ALA A 75 -2.30 -3.54 3.47
C ALA A 75 -2.62 -2.05 3.68
N GLN A 76 -2.22 -1.47 4.82
CA GLN A 76 -2.35 -0.02 5.05
C GLN A 76 -1.48 0.79 4.07
N CYS A 77 -0.24 0.38 3.84
CA CYS A 77 0.62 1.00 2.82
C CYS A 77 0.06 0.86 1.40
N PHE A 78 -0.68 -0.21 1.10
CA PHE A 78 -1.30 -0.39 -0.22
C PHE A 78 -2.38 0.66 -0.52
N TRP A 79 -3.00 1.28 0.50
CA TRP A 79 -3.90 2.41 0.26
C TRP A 79 -3.17 3.63 -0.30
N VAL A 80 -1.91 3.86 0.09
CA VAL A 80 -1.06 4.91 -0.48
C VAL A 80 -0.74 4.60 -1.95
N VAL A 81 -0.52 3.33 -2.30
CA VAL A 81 -0.37 2.90 -3.70
C VAL A 81 -1.63 3.21 -4.51
N LEU A 82 -2.81 3.01 -3.93
CA LEU A 82 -4.08 3.30 -4.60
C LEU A 82 -4.31 4.80 -4.79
N ASP A 83 -3.90 5.61 -3.83
CA ASP A 83 -4.01 7.06 -3.89
C ASP A 83 -3.09 7.66 -4.96
N LEU A 84 -1.87 7.13 -5.08
CA LEU A 84 -0.88 7.55 -6.09
C LEU A 84 -1.08 6.87 -7.46
N LYS A 85 -2.06 5.97 -7.60
CA LYS A 85 -2.17 4.98 -8.69
C LYS A 85 -2.01 5.57 -10.11
N GLU A 86 -2.57 6.75 -10.36
CA GLU A 86 -2.54 7.36 -11.70
C GLU A 86 -1.13 7.83 -12.11
N ALA A 87 -0.27 8.14 -11.15
CA ALA A 87 1.13 8.54 -11.34
C ALA A 87 2.10 7.35 -11.36
N ILE A 88 1.70 6.18 -10.85
CA ILE A 88 2.59 5.03 -10.67
C ILE A 88 3.02 4.43 -12.01
N GLU A 89 4.32 4.37 -12.22
CA GLU A 89 4.97 3.62 -13.28
C GLU A 89 5.31 2.19 -12.84
N PHE A 90 5.72 2.03 -11.58
CA PHE A 90 6.10 0.75 -11.00
C PHE A 90 5.87 0.74 -9.48
N HIS A 91 5.48 -0.41 -8.92
CA HIS A 91 5.50 -0.66 -7.49
C HIS A 91 5.86 -2.12 -7.21
N ALA A 92 6.42 -2.38 -6.02
CA ALA A 92 6.72 -3.73 -5.57
C ALA A 92 6.79 -3.82 -4.04
N VAL A 93 6.59 -5.03 -3.52
CA VAL A 93 6.80 -5.31 -2.09
C VAL A 93 8.28 -5.18 -1.72
N GLY A 94 8.54 -4.45 -0.64
CA GLY A 94 9.87 -4.17 -0.11
C GLY A 94 10.45 -5.28 0.76
N ARG A 95 11.66 -5.03 1.28
CA ARG A 95 12.28 -5.85 2.33
C ARG A 95 12.21 -5.11 3.65
N TYR A 96 11.70 -5.79 4.67
CA TYR A 96 11.52 -5.23 6.01
C TYR A 96 12.75 -4.43 6.49
N PRO A 97 12.56 -3.19 6.99
CA PRO A 97 11.27 -2.56 7.32
C PRO A 97 10.55 -1.85 6.16
N LEU A 98 11.14 -1.77 4.96
CA LEU A 98 10.44 -1.23 3.79
C LEU A 98 9.30 -2.17 3.41
N LEU A 99 8.08 -1.62 3.29
CA LEU A 99 6.89 -2.40 2.93
C LEU A 99 6.59 -2.33 1.44
N ILE A 100 6.66 -1.14 0.84
CA ILE A 100 6.40 -0.95 -0.59
C ILE A 100 7.40 0.05 -1.19
N ALA A 101 8.04 -0.33 -2.29
CA ALA A 101 8.77 0.60 -3.15
C ALA A 101 7.86 1.04 -4.29
N VAL A 102 7.81 2.33 -4.59
CA VAL A 102 7.01 2.91 -5.67
C VAL A 102 7.90 3.81 -6.53
N TYR A 103 7.68 3.79 -7.84
CA TYR A 103 8.20 4.76 -8.78
C TYR A 103 7.01 5.44 -9.46
N ALA A 104 6.87 6.74 -9.25
CA ALA A 104 5.74 7.53 -9.73
C ALA A 104 6.24 8.92 -10.18
N ASP A 105 5.74 9.41 -11.32
CA ASP A 105 6.10 10.71 -11.90
C ASP A 105 7.62 10.99 -11.93
N GLY A 106 8.41 9.97 -12.27
CA GLY A 106 9.87 10.07 -12.35
C GLY A 106 10.61 10.04 -11.01
N GLU A 107 9.90 9.93 -9.88
CA GLU A 107 10.46 9.89 -8.54
C GLU A 107 10.28 8.53 -7.84
N ALA A 108 11.28 8.16 -7.03
CA ALA A 108 11.21 6.96 -6.20
C ALA A 108 10.65 7.29 -4.82
N TYR A 109 9.71 6.49 -4.35
CA TYR A 109 9.13 6.55 -3.02
C TYR A 109 9.32 5.23 -2.28
N GLU A 110 9.63 5.33 -1.00
CA GLU A 110 9.75 4.20 -0.09
C GLU A 110 8.70 4.32 1.01
N ILE A 111 7.75 3.38 1.05
CA ILE A 111 6.59 3.41 1.94
C ILE A 111 6.80 2.44 3.12
N TYR A 112 6.71 2.99 4.32
CA TYR A 112 6.82 2.30 5.59
C TYR A 112 5.52 2.40 6.38
N SER A 113 5.32 1.51 7.36
CA SER A 113 4.29 1.65 8.37
C SER A 113 4.94 1.80 9.75
N CYS A 114 4.43 2.71 10.57
CA CYS A 114 4.89 2.95 11.93
C CYS A 114 3.75 2.70 12.92
N LYS A 115 3.82 1.58 13.64
CA LYS A 115 2.91 1.31 14.76
C LYS A 115 3.24 2.19 15.95
N LYS A 116 2.26 2.46 16.82
CA LYS A 116 2.51 3.15 18.09
C LYS A 116 3.50 2.33 18.92
N GLY A 117 4.62 2.94 19.31
CA GLY A 117 5.72 2.30 20.03
C GLY A 117 6.95 1.99 19.17
N ASP A 118 6.81 1.93 17.85
CA ASP A 118 7.92 1.63 16.93
C ASP A 118 8.63 2.88 16.40
N GLU A 119 8.23 4.09 16.84
CA GLU A 119 8.68 5.36 16.26
C GLU A 119 10.21 5.51 16.34
N MET A 120 10.79 5.21 17.51
CA MET A 120 12.25 5.31 17.71
C MET A 120 13.04 4.32 16.84
N PHE A 121 12.50 3.12 16.64
CA PHE A 121 13.14 2.12 15.78
C PHE A 121 13.12 2.59 14.33
N LEU A 122 11.96 3.06 13.86
CA LEU A 122 11.80 3.49 12.48
C LEU A 122 12.64 4.73 12.20
N CYS A 123 12.63 5.74 13.08
CA CYS A 123 13.51 6.91 12.98
C CYS A 123 14.97 6.52 12.76
N HIS A 124 15.53 5.68 13.63
CA HIS A 124 16.94 5.27 13.55
C HIS A 124 17.26 4.49 12.25
N VAL A 125 16.31 3.70 11.75
CA VAL A 125 16.48 3.04 10.46
C VAL A 125 16.46 4.05 9.32
N ILE A 126 15.47 4.94 9.28
CA ILE A 126 15.31 5.93 8.22
C ILE A 126 16.50 6.90 8.18
N GLU A 127 16.99 7.40 9.32
CA GLU A 127 18.18 8.26 9.37
C GLU A 127 19.40 7.61 8.69
N ARG A 128 19.64 6.33 8.97
CA ARG A 128 20.73 5.55 8.35
C ARG A 128 20.50 5.26 6.88
N LEU A 129 19.23 5.17 6.46
CA LEU A 129 18.86 4.95 5.07
C LEU A 129 18.93 6.24 4.26
N GLN A 130 18.55 7.39 4.81
CA GLN A 130 18.61 8.69 4.11
C GLN A 130 20.03 9.09 3.71
N GLU A 131 21.06 8.56 4.38
CA GLU A 131 22.46 8.68 3.90
C GLU A 131 22.72 7.97 2.56
N LYS A 132 21.83 7.08 2.13
CA LYS A 132 22.01 6.13 1.01
C LYS A 132 20.84 6.08 0.03
N VAL A 133 19.64 6.43 0.47
CA VAL A 133 18.39 6.38 -0.29
C VAL A 133 18.21 7.71 -1.02
N GLN A 134 17.96 7.64 -2.32
CA GLN A 134 17.72 8.81 -3.17
C GLN A 134 16.23 9.15 -3.32
N GLY A 135 15.34 8.27 -2.85
CA GLY A 135 13.89 8.44 -2.92
C GLY A 135 13.27 9.19 -1.74
N LYS A 136 12.03 9.65 -1.92
CA LYS A 136 11.20 10.24 -0.87
C LYS A 136 10.70 9.13 0.07
N VAL A 137 10.69 9.40 1.37
CA VAL A 137 10.21 8.44 2.38
C VAL A 137 8.78 8.81 2.78
N LEU A 138 7.86 7.85 2.64
CA LEU A 138 6.47 7.94 3.10
C LEU A 138 6.27 7.03 4.31
N ILE A 139 5.73 7.55 5.40
CA ILE A 139 5.46 6.77 6.61
C ILE A 139 3.97 6.80 6.93
N VAL A 140 3.33 5.63 6.84
CA VAL A 140 1.94 5.42 7.28
C VAL A 140 1.90 5.29 8.79
N LEU A 141 1.18 6.21 9.44
CA LEU A 141 0.97 6.29 10.87
C LEU A 141 -0.40 5.75 11.25
N GLU A 142 -0.50 5.20 12.46
CA GLU A 142 -1.80 4.92 13.09
C GLU A 142 -2.49 6.21 13.54
N ASP A 143 -1.71 7.22 13.93
CA ASP A 143 -2.20 8.49 14.44
C ASP A 143 -1.21 9.64 14.21
N THR A 144 -1.74 10.83 13.95
CA THR A 144 -0.98 12.08 13.81
C THR A 144 -0.13 12.43 15.05
N GLU A 145 -0.51 11.99 16.26
CA GLU A 145 0.28 12.19 17.48
C GLU A 145 1.69 11.60 17.38
N GLN A 146 1.90 10.59 16.53
CA GLN A 146 3.21 9.96 16.33
C GLN A 146 4.20 10.88 15.63
N ILE A 147 3.74 11.88 14.86
CA ILE A 147 4.61 12.83 14.16
C ILE A 147 5.55 13.54 15.14
N GLY A 148 5.06 13.88 16.34
CA GLY A 148 5.87 14.53 17.37
C GLY A 148 7.04 13.68 17.89
N LYS A 149 6.98 12.35 17.72
CA LYS A 149 8.05 11.42 18.11
C LYS A 149 8.98 11.06 16.96
N LEU A 150 8.55 11.33 15.71
CA LEU A 150 9.30 11.06 14.48
C LEU A 150 10.04 12.32 13.98
N GLN A 151 10.37 13.25 14.89
CA GLN A 151 11.05 14.49 14.53
C GLN A 151 12.51 14.24 14.18
N GLY A 152 13.02 14.98 13.18
CA GLY A 152 14.43 14.93 12.77
C GLY A 152 14.69 14.19 11.46
N ILE A 153 13.70 13.49 10.91
CA ILE A 153 13.77 12.85 9.59
C ILE A 153 13.01 13.67 8.54
N ASN A 154 13.57 13.72 7.33
CA ASN A 154 12.92 14.37 6.18
C ASN A 154 12.01 13.36 5.45
N CYS A 155 10.78 13.23 5.92
CA CYS A 155 9.79 12.32 5.33
C CYS A 155 8.41 12.97 5.25
N ILE A 156 7.57 12.35 4.43
CA ILE A 156 6.15 12.64 4.32
C ILE A 156 5.42 11.63 5.21
N PHE A 157 4.62 12.10 6.15
CA PHE A 157 3.77 11.26 6.97
C PHE A 157 2.40 11.13 6.31
N CYS A 158 1.72 10.02 6.54
CA CYS A 158 0.33 9.89 6.15
C CYS A 158 -0.46 9.03 7.13
N THR A 159 -1.77 9.24 7.19
CA THR A 159 -2.72 8.41 7.92
C THR A 159 -3.73 7.84 6.95
N VAL A 160 -4.20 6.63 7.20
CA VAL A 160 -5.20 5.96 6.36
C VAL A 160 -6.46 5.70 7.18
N SER A 161 -7.62 6.12 6.66
CA SER A 161 -8.91 5.85 7.30
C SER A 161 -9.34 4.39 7.15
N ARG A 162 -10.43 4.00 7.82
CA ARG A 162 -11.00 2.65 7.66
C ARG A 162 -11.53 2.40 6.25
N GLU A 163 -11.94 3.46 5.58
CA GLU A 163 -12.46 3.50 4.21
C GLU A 163 -11.33 3.67 3.17
N GLY A 164 -10.06 3.64 3.60
CA GLY A 164 -8.91 3.76 2.73
C GLY A 164 -8.63 5.17 2.21
N GLU A 165 -9.12 6.21 2.89
CA GLU A 165 -8.78 7.60 2.59
C GLU A 165 -7.39 7.92 3.14
N VAL A 166 -6.49 8.44 2.29
CA VAL A 166 -5.13 8.81 2.67
C VAL A 166 -5.05 10.31 2.92
N ARG A 167 -4.46 10.72 4.05
CA ARG A 167 -4.15 12.13 4.34
C ARG A 167 -2.66 12.28 4.58
N TYR A 168 -2.03 13.29 3.96
CA TYR A 168 -0.59 13.54 4.03
C TYR A 168 -0.25 14.73 4.93
N TYR A 169 0.93 14.65 5.55
CA TYR A 169 1.47 15.66 6.46
C TYR A 169 2.98 15.78 6.26
N GLU A 170 3.49 17.01 6.15
CA GLU A 170 4.93 17.25 5.99
C GLU A 170 5.61 17.49 7.35
N SER A 171 6.89 17.09 7.43
CA SER A 171 7.77 17.37 8.57
C SER A 171 8.01 18.88 8.78
N SER A 172 7.92 19.68 7.70
CA SER A 172 8.02 21.14 7.72
C SER A 172 6.67 21.81 8.01
N ALA A 173 6.44 22.08 9.29
CA ALA A 173 5.34 22.84 9.88
C ALA A 173 4.12 22.02 10.31
N VAL A 174 3.95 21.99 11.63
CA VAL A 174 2.69 21.72 12.32
C VAL A 174 1.54 22.45 11.61
N SER A 175 0.49 21.68 11.31
CA SER A 175 -0.86 22.10 10.89
C SER A 175 -1.04 22.74 9.52
N THR A 176 -1.07 21.91 8.47
CA THR A 176 -2.05 22.03 7.35
C THR A 176 -2.12 20.68 6.63
N GLU A 177 -3.33 20.24 6.26
CA GLU A 177 -3.52 19.12 5.32
C GLU A 177 -2.70 19.41 4.06
N ALA A 178 -1.75 18.53 3.73
CA ALA A 178 -0.95 18.65 2.53
C ALA A 178 -1.64 17.89 1.39
N GLU A 179 -1.60 18.47 0.18
CA GLU A 179 -2.00 17.75 -1.03
C GLU A 179 -1.07 16.53 -1.25
N PRO A 180 -1.56 15.46 -1.89
CA PRO A 180 -0.71 14.32 -2.24
C PRO A 180 0.54 14.81 -3.00
N PRO A 181 1.71 14.18 -2.80
CA PRO A 181 2.90 14.56 -3.54
C PRO A 181 2.61 14.46 -5.04
N ALA A 182 2.83 15.58 -5.73
CA ALA A 182 2.78 15.68 -7.19
C ALA A 182 3.96 14.96 -7.85
#